data_AF-A0A257MSZ2-F1
#
_entry.id   AF-A0A257MSZ2-F1
#
_cell.length_a   1.000
_cell.length_b   1.000
_cell.length_c   1.000
_cell.angle_alpha   90.00
_cell.angle_beta   90.00
_cell.angle_gamma   90.00
#
_symmetry.space_group_name_H-M   'P 1'
#
loop_
_entity.id
_entity.type
_entity.pdbx_description
1 polymer ?
#
loop_
_entity_poly.entity_id
_entity_poly.type
_entity_poly.pdbx_seq_one_letter_code
_entity_poly.pdbx_strand_id
1 'polypeptide(L)'
;PKFLQADGGWRRIVWMSKNLKERVKAGIDEDMMAKIATEDDAKDIASLKAFLLKVNHPVVEGVTRKVDNKKITEGWKLEDISDEIKEQVMAYIEKTGGDINIDTVKSELALTEGQFMQVVEALQADGVLE
;
A
#
# COMPACT_ATOMS: atom_id res chain seq x y z
N PRO A 1 -2.89 19.08 15.18
CA PRO A 1 -3.07 19.65 13.82
C PRO A 1 -4.47 19.32 13.27
N LYS A 2 -5.20 20.31 12.74
CA LYS A 2 -6.57 20.12 12.18
C LYS A 2 -6.59 19.81 10.68
N PHE A 3 -5.42 19.79 10.02
CA PHE A 3 -5.30 19.59 8.58
C PHE A 3 -5.93 18.26 8.15
N LEU A 4 -6.99 18.34 7.32
CA LEU A 4 -7.75 17.21 6.76
C LEU A 4 -8.03 16.09 7.77
N GLN A 5 -8.26 16.44 9.03
CA GLN A 5 -8.32 15.47 10.11
C GLN A 5 -9.46 14.45 9.91
N ALA A 6 -10.58 14.87 9.33
CA ALA A 6 -11.71 14.00 9.03
C ALA A 6 -11.32 12.84 8.11
N ASP A 7 -10.47 13.12 7.12
CA ASP A 7 -10.02 12.20 6.07
C ASP A 7 -8.75 11.42 6.44
N GLY A 8 -8.14 11.70 7.60
CA GLY A 8 -6.89 11.07 8.05
C GLY A 8 -5.63 11.95 7.94
N GLY A 9 -5.78 13.22 7.57
CA GLY A 9 -4.72 14.22 7.59
C GLY A 9 -3.57 13.91 6.64
N TRP A 10 -2.33 14.06 7.12
CA TRP A 10 -1.13 13.81 6.32
C TRP A 10 -1.01 12.38 5.78
N ARG A 11 -1.70 11.41 6.40
CA ARG A 11 -1.70 10.00 5.98
C ARG A 11 -2.37 9.75 4.62
N ARG A 12 -3.13 10.73 4.13
CA ARG A 12 -3.75 10.70 2.79
C ARG A 12 -2.86 11.30 1.70
N ILE A 13 -1.83 12.06 2.08
CA ILE A 13 -0.99 12.76 1.13
C ILE A 13 0.09 11.80 0.66
N VAL A 14 0.10 11.48 -0.63
CA VAL A 14 1.01 10.49 -1.22
C VAL A 14 2.15 11.12 -2.01
N TRP A 15 1.93 12.33 -2.52
CA TRP A 15 2.88 13.03 -3.39
C TRP A 15 2.77 14.54 -3.21
N MET A 16 3.90 15.24 -3.26
CA MET A 16 3.96 16.70 -3.34
C MET A 16 5.31 17.15 -3.92
N SER A 17 5.40 18.36 -4.48
CA SER A 17 6.68 18.89 -4.92
C SER A 17 7.65 19.09 -3.76
N LYS A 18 8.95 18.86 -4.00
CA LYS A 18 10.02 18.98 -3.00
C LYS A 18 10.03 20.35 -2.32
N ASN A 19 9.92 21.41 -3.13
CA ASN A 19 9.84 22.78 -2.62
C ASN A 19 8.65 23.00 -1.68
N LEU A 20 7.50 22.39 -1.97
CA LEU A 20 6.33 22.48 -1.09
C LEU A 20 6.55 21.68 0.20
N LYS A 21 7.11 20.46 0.07
CA LYS A 21 7.43 19.56 1.19
C LYS A 21 8.34 20.22 2.20
N GLU A 22 9.39 20.90 1.74
CA GLU A 22 10.32 21.63 2.60
C GLU A 22 9.67 22.81 3.30
N ARG A 23 8.81 23.56 2.60
CA ARG A 23 8.10 24.72 3.17
C ARG A 23 7.12 24.32 4.26
N VAL A 24 6.42 23.19 4.11
CA VAL A 24 5.38 22.75 5.05
C VAL A 24 5.88 21.68 6.03
N LYS A 25 7.18 21.32 5.99
CA LYS A 25 7.78 20.25 6.81
C LYS A 25 7.44 20.32 8.29
N ALA A 26 7.38 21.52 8.87
CA ALA A 26 7.06 21.73 10.28
C ALA A 26 5.61 21.35 10.65
N GLY A 27 4.72 21.28 9.66
CA GLY A 27 3.34 20.85 9.82
C GLY A 27 3.11 19.37 9.50
N ILE A 28 4.03 18.70 8.80
CA ILE A 28 3.94 17.28 8.42
C ILE A 28 4.29 16.42 9.64
N ASP A 29 3.52 15.37 9.88
CA ASP A 29 3.83 14.41 10.94
C ASP A 29 5.18 13.71 10.64
N GLU A 30 6.04 13.54 11.65
CA GLU A 30 7.39 12.97 11.50
C GLU A 30 7.38 11.60 10.79
N ASP A 31 6.40 10.76 11.13
CA ASP A 31 6.23 9.42 10.54
C ASP A 31 5.79 9.42 9.07
N MET A 32 5.32 10.58 8.57
CA MET A 32 4.85 10.74 7.19
C MET A 32 5.89 11.40 6.28
N MET A 33 6.86 12.15 6.83
CA MET A 33 7.80 12.93 6.01
C MET A 33 8.57 12.07 5.02
N ALA A 34 9.02 10.87 5.42
CA ALA A 34 9.74 9.95 4.54
C ALA A 34 8.84 9.17 3.58
N LYS A 35 7.52 9.13 3.84
CA LYS A 35 6.57 8.30 3.08
C LYS A 35 5.86 9.05 1.95
N ILE A 36 5.96 10.37 1.92
CA ILE A 36 5.37 11.21 0.86
C ILE A 36 6.36 11.32 -0.30
N ALA A 37 5.98 10.88 -1.49
CA ALA A 37 6.80 10.98 -2.68
C ALA A 37 6.98 12.43 -3.15
N THR A 38 8.06 12.67 -3.89
CA THR A 38 8.34 13.91 -4.61
C THR A 38 8.59 13.63 -6.08
N GLU A 39 8.82 14.68 -6.87
CA GLU A 39 9.23 14.58 -8.28
C GLU A 39 10.53 13.80 -8.50
N ASP A 40 11.38 13.71 -7.46
CA ASP A 40 12.62 12.92 -7.48
C ASP A 40 12.33 11.42 -7.30
N ASP A 41 11.25 11.07 -6.59
CA ASP A 41 10.90 9.68 -6.24
C ASP A 41 9.97 9.03 -7.26
N ALA A 42 8.99 9.78 -7.77
CA ALA A 42 7.97 9.28 -8.67
C ALA A 42 7.50 10.38 -9.63
N LYS A 43 7.52 10.06 -10.94
CA LYS A 43 7.15 10.98 -12.03
C LYS A 43 5.84 10.58 -12.72
N ASP A 44 5.37 9.37 -12.47
CA ASP A 44 4.16 8.80 -13.04
C ASP A 44 3.43 7.94 -11.99
N ILE A 45 2.23 7.48 -12.34
CA ILE A 45 1.38 6.72 -11.41
C ILE A 45 2.01 5.36 -11.06
N ALA A 46 2.71 4.71 -12.00
CA ALA A 46 3.30 3.39 -11.78
C ALA A 46 4.47 3.46 -10.79
N SER A 47 5.40 4.39 -11.01
CA SER A 47 6.50 4.69 -10.09
C SER A 47 6.00 5.14 -8.72
N LEU A 48 4.92 5.95 -8.67
CA LEU A 48 4.30 6.34 -7.41
C LEU A 48 3.75 5.14 -6.65
N LYS A 49 3.01 4.25 -7.31
CA LYS A 49 2.48 3.04 -6.66
C LYS A 49 3.61 2.18 -6.08
N ALA A 50 4.67 1.95 -6.86
CA ALA A 50 5.84 1.18 -6.41
C ALA A 50 6.53 1.84 -5.19
N PHE A 51 6.69 3.17 -5.21
CA PHE A 51 7.25 3.91 -4.09
C PHE A 51 6.40 3.75 -2.82
N LEU A 52 5.08 3.93 -2.92
CA LEU A 52 4.16 3.85 -1.78
C LEU A 52 4.15 2.46 -1.14
N LEU A 53 4.24 1.41 -1.95
CA LEU A 53 4.38 0.04 -1.49
C LEU A 53 5.70 -0.14 -0.71
N LYS A 54 6.81 0.33 -1.29
CA LYS A 54 8.16 0.24 -0.70
C LYS A 54 8.27 0.94 0.65
N VAL A 55 7.67 2.12 0.80
CA VAL A 55 7.75 2.91 2.05
C VAL A 55 6.66 2.56 3.07
N ASN A 56 5.84 1.53 2.78
CA ASN A 56 4.70 1.14 3.61
C ASN A 56 3.82 2.34 3.94
N HIS A 57 3.36 3.02 2.89
CA HIS A 57 2.51 4.21 3.04
C HIS A 57 1.11 3.81 3.56
N PRO A 58 0.52 4.52 4.54
CA PRO A 58 -0.78 4.15 5.13
C PRO A 58 -1.93 3.98 4.12
N VAL A 59 -1.89 4.68 2.98
CA VAL A 59 -2.91 4.55 1.94
C VAL A 59 -3.00 3.14 1.33
N VAL A 60 -1.91 2.38 1.39
CA VAL A 60 -1.76 1.07 0.76
C VAL A 60 -2.59 0.01 1.49
N GLU A 61 -2.49 -0.02 2.82
CA GLU A 61 -3.20 -0.99 3.68
C GLU A 61 -4.48 -0.41 4.32
N GLY A 62 -4.60 0.92 4.35
CA GLY A 62 -5.76 1.62 4.88
C GLY A 62 -5.39 2.73 5.86
N VAL A 63 -5.97 3.91 5.65
CA VAL A 63 -5.70 5.07 6.49
C VAL A 63 -6.52 4.98 7.77
N THR A 64 -5.82 5.01 8.89
CA THR A 64 -6.43 5.12 10.22
C THR A 64 -6.25 6.54 10.76
N ARG A 65 -7.34 7.12 11.28
CA ARG A 65 -7.35 8.46 11.85
C ARG A 65 -6.72 8.46 13.24
N LYS A 66 -5.66 9.26 13.43
CA LYS A 66 -4.90 9.32 14.69
C LYS A 66 -5.71 9.70 15.94
N VAL A 67 -6.78 10.50 15.80
CA VAL A 67 -7.47 11.05 16.99
C VAL A 67 -8.44 10.08 17.66
N ASP A 68 -8.97 9.12 16.92
CA ASP A 68 -9.96 8.16 17.43
C ASP A 68 -9.71 6.73 16.95
N ASN A 69 -8.59 6.50 16.27
CA ASN A 69 -8.19 5.22 15.68
C ASN A 69 -9.23 4.62 14.73
N LYS A 70 -10.10 5.44 14.15
CA LYS A 70 -11.09 4.96 13.19
C LYS A 70 -10.43 4.71 11.83
N LYS A 71 -10.66 3.52 11.26
CA LYS A 71 -10.27 3.20 9.88
C LYS A 71 -11.14 4.03 8.92
N ILE A 72 -10.49 4.83 8.07
CA ILE A 72 -11.13 5.74 7.11
C ILE A 72 -11.17 5.13 5.71
N THR A 73 -10.14 4.35 5.34
CA THR A 73 -10.07 3.66 4.05
C THR A 73 -9.62 2.22 4.23
N GLU A 74 -10.09 1.32 3.37
CA GLU A 74 -9.74 -0.11 3.40
C GLU A 74 -8.40 -0.45 2.72
N GLY A 75 -7.73 0.54 2.12
CA GLY A 75 -6.50 0.32 1.37
C GLY A 75 -6.75 0.08 -0.12
N TRP A 76 -5.74 -0.39 -0.83
CA TRP A 76 -5.87 -0.76 -2.25
C TRP A 76 -6.58 -2.10 -2.38
N LYS A 77 -7.55 -2.15 -3.30
CA LYS A 77 -8.26 -3.37 -3.68
C LYS A 77 -7.89 -3.73 -5.11
N LEU A 78 -7.80 -5.01 -5.41
CA LEU A 78 -7.77 -5.47 -6.79
C LEU A 78 -9.21 -5.43 -7.32
N GLU A 79 -9.44 -4.64 -8.39
CA GLU A 79 -10.74 -4.61 -9.08
C GLU A 79 -10.93 -5.88 -9.92
N ASP A 80 -9.85 -6.34 -10.56
CA ASP A 80 -9.80 -7.58 -11.32
C ASP A 80 -8.64 -8.46 -10.83
N ILE A 81 -8.96 -9.69 -10.44
CA ILE A 81 -7.97 -10.72 -10.13
C ILE A 81 -7.76 -11.55 -11.41
N SER A 82 -6.77 -11.14 -12.21
CA SER A 82 -6.44 -11.87 -13.44
C SER A 82 -5.78 -13.22 -13.15
N ASP A 83 -5.87 -14.14 -14.10
CA ASP A 83 -5.23 -15.46 -14.01
C ASP A 83 -3.70 -15.36 -13.85
N GLU A 84 -3.08 -14.34 -14.44
CA GLU A 84 -1.64 -14.09 -14.30
C GLU A 84 -1.25 -13.78 -12.84
N ILE A 85 -2.05 -12.97 -12.13
CA ILE A 85 -1.81 -12.67 -10.71
C ILE A 85 -2.04 -13.91 -9.85
N LYS A 86 -3.05 -14.72 -10.18
CA LYS A 86 -3.33 -16.01 -9.52
C LYS A 86 -2.15 -16.97 -9.66
N GLU A 87 -1.63 -17.15 -10.88
CA GLU A 87 -0.48 -18.00 -11.15
C GLU A 87 0.77 -17.53 -10.40
N GLN A 88 1.03 -16.22 -10.35
CA GLN A 88 2.15 -15.65 -9.60
C GLN A 88 2.03 -15.93 -8.10
N VAL A 89 0.84 -15.75 -7.53
CA VAL A 89 0.57 -16.03 -6.11
C VAL A 89 0.69 -17.52 -5.81
N MET A 90 0.18 -18.40 -6.69
CA MET A 90 0.33 -19.85 -6.55
C MET A 90 1.80 -20.27 -6.56
N ALA A 91 2.56 -19.83 -7.57
CA ALA A 91 3.98 -20.14 -7.68
C ALA A 91 4.76 -19.66 -6.45
N TYR A 92 4.39 -18.50 -5.89
CA TYR A 92 4.97 -18.00 -4.66
C TYR A 92 4.65 -18.91 -3.46
N ILE A 93 3.38 -19.30 -3.27
CA ILE A 93 2.94 -20.18 -2.17
C ILE A 93 3.62 -21.55 -2.24
N GLU A 94 3.71 -22.14 -3.44
CA GLU A 94 4.42 -23.41 -3.66
C GLU A 94 5.91 -23.29 -3.33
N LYS A 95 6.55 -22.19 -3.74
CA LYS A 95 7.98 -21.91 -3.46
C LYS A 95 8.25 -21.72 -1.97
N THR A 96 7.35 -21.06 -1.23
CA THR A 96 7.54 -20.81 0.21
C THR A 96 6.95 -21.89 1.11
N GLY A 97 6.26 -22.89 0.54
CA GLY A 97 5.57 -23.92 1.31
C GLY A 97 4.47 -23.37 2.21
N GLY A 98 3.84 -22.25 1.81
CA GLY A 98 2.81 -21.57 2.59
C GLY A 98 3.33 -20.61 3.66
N ASP A 99 4.65 -20.39 3.79
CA ASP A 99 5.18 -19.34 4.67
C ASP A 99 4.99 -17.96 4.01
N ILE A 100 4.12 -17.13 4.57
CA ILE A 100 3.77 -15.82 4.03
C ILE A 100 4.63 -14.76 4.71
N ASN A 101 5.63 -14.28 3.98
CA ASN A 101 6.41 -13.12 4.38
C ASN A 101 5.98 -11.87 3.58
N ILE A 102 5.61 -10.81 4.30
CA ILE A 102 5.05 -9.57 3.72
C ILE A 102 6.08 -8.84 2.86
N ASP A 103 7.35 -8.82 3.27
CA ASP A 103 8.41 -8.12 2.55
C ASP A 103 8.73 -8.82 1.21
N THR A 104 8.67 -10.15 1.18
CA THR A 104 8.83 -10.93 -0.06
C THR A 104 7.61 -10.81 -0.97
N VAL A 105 6.39 -10.79 -0.43
CA VAL A 105 5.18 -10.50 -1.23
C VAL A 105 5.26 -9.12 -1.89
N LYS A 106 5.64 -8.09 -1.14
CA LYS A 106 5.78 -6.72 -1.67
C LYS A 106 6.89 -6.59 -2.71
N SER A 107 7.98 -7.34 -2.56
CA SER A 107 9.15 -7.24 -3.46
C SER A 107 9.05 -8.14 -4.69
N GLU A 108 8.56 -9.37 -4.56
CA GLU A 108 8.43 -10.32 -5.67
C GLU A 108 7.12 -10.13 -6.46
N LEU A 109 6.01 -9.85 -5.77
CA LEU A 109 4.68 -9.78 -6.40
C LEU A 109 4.17 -8.34 -6.57
N ALA A 110 4.81 -7.35 -5.93
CA ALA A 110 4.33 -5.97 -5.89
C ALA A 110 2.89 -5.82 -5.36
N LEU A 111 2.43 -6.79 -4.56
CA LEU A 111 1.10 -6.83 -3.94
C LEU A 111 1.16 -6.38 -2.49
N THR A 112 0.06 -5.81 -2.00
CA THR A 112 -0.15 -5.62 -0.56
C THR A 112 -0.58 -6.92 0.10
N GLU A 113 -0.46 -7.04 1.42
CA GLU A 113 -1.00 -8.18 2.17
C GLU A 113 -2.50 -8.36 1.90
N GLY A 114 -3.27 -7.27 1.93
CA GLY A 114 -4.71 -7.32 1.64
C GLY A 114 -5.01 -7.79 0.21
N GLN A 115 -4.22 -7.38 -0.77
CA GLN A 115 -4.38 -7.85 -2.16
C GLN A 115 -3.95 -9.31 -2.33
N PHE A 116 -2.88 -9.72 -1.67
CA PHE A 116 -2.43 -11.11 -1.66
C PHE A 116 -3.52 -12.03 -1.09
N MET A 117 -4.10 -11.65 0.06
CA MET A 117 -5.20 -12.40 0.67
C MET A 117 -6.44 -12.45 -0.22
N GLN A 118 -6.78 -11.36 -0.93
CA GLN A 118 -7.87 -11.37 -1.92
C GLN A 118 -7.64 -12.43 -3.02
N VAL A 119 -6.40 -12.59 -3.49
CA VAL A 119 -6.06 -13.59 -4.51
C VAL A 119 -6.10 -14.99 -3.92
N VAL A 120 -5.59 -15.20 -2.70
CA VAL A 120 -5.66 -16.50 -2.00
C VAL A 120 -7.11 -16.93 -1.78
N GLU A 121 -7.97 -16.02 -1.31
CA GLU A 121 -9.41 -16.29 -1.14
C GLU A 121 -10.07 -16.66 -2.48
N ALA A 122 -9.72 -15.98 -3.57
CA ALA A 122 -10.22 -16.32 -4.90
C ALA A 122 -9.75 -17.71 -5.35
N LEU A 123 -8.49 -18.07 -5.11
CA LEU A 123 -7.93 -19.39 -5.43
C LEU A 123 -8.57 -20.53 -4.61
N GLN A 124 -8.86 -20.29 -3.34
CA GLN A 124 -9.60 -21.22 -2.49
C GLN A 124 -11.04 -21.39 -2.96
N ALA A 125 -11.71 -20.29 -3.35
CA ALA A 125 -13.07 -20.34 -3.91
C ALA A 125 -13.14 -21.11 -5.24
N ASP A 126 -12.08 -21.01 -6.05
CA ASP A 126 -11.92 -21.79 -7.28
C ASP A 126 -11.55 -23.27 -7.03
N GLY A 127 -11.30 -23.66 -5.78
CA GLY A 127 -10.94 -25.02 -5.37
C GLY A 127 -9.52 -25.45 -5.77
N VAL A 128 -8.66 -24.48 -6.08
CA VAL A 128 -7.27 -24.73 -6.51
C VAL A 128 -6.33 -24.88 -5.30
N LEU A 129 -6.63 -24.18 -4.20
CA LEU A 129 -5.94 -24.29 -2.92
C LEU A 129 -6.87 -24.95 -1.88
N GLU A 130 -6.37 -25.92 -1.13
CA GLU A 130 -7.06 -26.56 0.02
C GLU A 130 -6.64 -25.96 1.37
#